data_AF-A0A4Q5AS86-F1
#
_entry.id   AF-A0A4Q5AS86-F1
#
_cell.length_a   1.000
_cell.length_b   1.000
_cell.length_c   1.000
_cell.angle_alpha   90.00
_cell.angle_beta   90.00
_cell.angle_gamma   90.00
#
_symmetry.space_group_name_H-M   'P 1'
#
loop_
_entity.id
_entity.type
_entity.pdbx_description
1 polymer ?
#
loop_
_entity_poly.entity_id
_entity_poly.type
_entity_poly.pdbx_seq_one_letter_code
_entity_poly.pdbx_strand_id
1 'polypeptide(L)'
;MNEQPNDATTHTTQNMGLDELPQFADTPQGDVPPEPVSPEAKAAAKRRSNRQFIAILVAMSVMLVVGVGLILYPTVADAWNRHVASRAVAGYVEQVADTSKEDREAQLARAREYNESLVGRGVTRFLPTEEEKKEYNAILDITGTGIMGYVTIPKIDARLPIYHGTDETVLQIASGHMEGSSFPIGGESTHAVLTGHTGLPSAMLFTGIDTREKGGHIHRHRV
;
A
#
# COMPACT_ATOMS: atom_id res chain seq x y z
N MET A 1 60.58 -34.35 -26.46
CA MET A 1 61.48 -35.50 -26.26
C MET A 1 62.91 -35.08 -26.57
N ASN A 2 63.85 -35.59 -25.76
CA ASN A 2 65.31 -35.52 -25.83
C ASN A 2 65.96 -34.19 -25.41
N GLU A 3 66.49 -34.08 -24.20
CA GLU A 3 67.68 -34.71 -23.58
C GLU A 3 68.94 -33.83 -23.73
N GLN A 4 69.48 -33.46 -22.56
CA GLN A 4 70.81 -32.94 -22.21
C GLN A 4 71.96 -33.84 -22.75
N PRO A 5 73.30 -33.62 -22.53
CA PRO A 5 73.97 -32.95 -21.39
C PRO A 5 75.35 -32.25 -21.71
N ASN A 6 76.04 -31.80 -20.64
CA ASN A 6 77.49 -31.85 -20.34
C ASN A 6 78.03 -30.50 -19.82
N ASP A 7 78.29 -30.34 -18.51
CA ASP A 7 79.44 -30.76 -17.69
C ASP A 7 80.75 -29.99 -17.97
N ALA A 8 81.21 -29.22 -16.97
CA ALA A 8 82.64 -28.98 -16.71
C ALA A 8 82.88 -28.42 -15.30
N THR A 9 83.93 -28.96 -14.69
CA THR A 9 84.37 -28.99 -13.29
C THR A 9 85.20 -27.79 -12.84
N THR A 10 85.05 -27.42 -11.56
CA THR A 10 86.01 -26.90 -10.53
C THR A 10 87.37 -26.31 -10.93
N HIS A 11 87.76 -25.18 -10.30
CA HIS A 11 89.10 -25.00 -9.70
C HIS A 11 89.11 -23.97 -8.54
N THR A 12 89.67 -24.41 -7.41
CA THR A 12 90.09 -23.69 -6.21
C THR A 12 91.38 -22.89 -6.45
N THR A 13 91.56 -21.73 -5.80
CA THR A 13 92.84 -21.28 -5.18
C THR A 13 92.58 -20.22 -4.12
N GLN A 14 93.39 -20.27 -3.07
CA GLN A 14 93.23 -19.73 -1.72
C GLN A 14 94.40 -18.76 -1.40
N ASN A 15 94.21 -17.87 -0.41
CA ASN A 15 95.20 -17.09 0.38
C ASN A 15 95.85 -15.86 -0.31
N MET A 16 96.27 -14.77 0.38
CA MET A 16 96.73 -14.58 1.77
C MET A 16 96.84 -13.07 2.13
N GLY A 17 96.77 -12.71 3.43
CA GLY A 17 97.40 -11.50 4.02
C GLY A 17 96.46 -10.61 4.83
N LEU A 18 96.17 -10.90 6.12
CA LEU A 18 96.90 -10.51 7.35
C LEU A 18 96.60 -9.08 7.82
N ASP A 19 95.73 -8.95 8.84
CA ASP A 19 95.98 -8.17 10.06
C ASP A 19 94.94 -8.56 11.13
N GLU A 20 95.41 -9.19 12.20
CA GLU A 20 94.66 -9.47 13.43
C GLU A 20 94.60 -8.21 14.31
N LEU A 21 93.50 -7.98 15.03
CA LEU A 21 93.44 -8.05 16.51
C LEU A 21 91.95 -8.01 16.99
N PRO A 22 91.60 -8.72 18.08
CA PRO A 22 90.22 -9.08 18.42
C PRO A 22 89.58 -8.11 19.41
N GLN A 23 88.27 -7.87 19.33
CA GLN A 23 87.52 -7.23 20.40
C GLN A 23 86.17 -7.90 20.67
N PHE A 24 86.18 -8.68 21.76
CA PHE A 24 85.18 -8.87 22.82
C PHE A 24 83.75 -9.31 22.48
N ALA A 25 83.32 -10.28 23.29
CA ALA A 25 82.12 -11.09 23.18
C ALA A 25 80.78 -10.34 23.38
N ASP A 26 79.74 -11.00 22.88
CA ASP A 26 78.31 -10.73 22.97
C ASP A 26 77.84 -9.97 24.23
N THR A 27 77.01 -8.96 23.99
CA THR A 27 76.03 -8.48 24.98
C THR A 27 74.65 -8.95 24.52
N PRO A 28 73.83 -9.58 25.38
CA PRO A 28 72.55 -10.13 24.96
C PRO A 28 71.63 -9.00 24.50
N GLN A 29 71.07 -9.16 23.31
CA GLN A 29 70.06 -8.27 22.76
C GLN A 29 68.81 -8.41 23.63
N GLY A 30 68.68 -7.51 24.61
CA GLY A 30 67.52 -7.47 25.49
C GLY A 30 66.26 -7.37 24.66
N ASP A 31 65.30 -8.26 24.96
CA ASP A 31 63.94 -8.19 24.45
C ASP A 31 63.40 -6.78 24.64
N VAL A 32 63.31 -6.02 23.54
CA VAL A 32 62.64 -4.72 23.53
C VAL A 32 61.17 -5.02 23.81
N PRO A 33 60.59 -4.57 24.94
CA PRO A 33 59.18 -4.79 25.19
C PRO A 33 58.37 -4.14 24.06
N PRO A 34 57.27 -4.75 23.57
CA PRO A 34 56.43 -4.09 22.59
C PRO A 34 56.03 -2.72 23.15
N GLU A 35 56.31 -1.66 22.39
CA GLU A 35 56.00 -0.29 22.80
C GLU A 35 54.55 -0.21 23.30
N PRO A 36 54.30 0.47 24.44
CA PRO A 36 52.94 0.62 24.92
C PRO A 36 52.16 1.43 23.89
N VAL A 37 51.24 0.75 23.18
CA VAL A 37 50.24 1.38 22.30
C VAL A 37 49.70 2.65 22.95
N SER A 38 50.04 3.80 22.34
CA SER A 38 49.79 5.13 22.89
C SER A 38 48.33 5.31 23.33
N PRO A 39 48.06 6.06 24.41
CA PRO A 39 46.70 6.37 24.87
C PRO A 39 45.80 6.94 23.76
N GLU A 40 46.39 7.64 22.80
CA GLU A 40 45.69 8.24 21.65
C GLU A 40 45.20 7.18 20.65
N ALA A 41 45.99 6.14 20.38
CA ALA A 41 45.59 5.03 19.50
C ALA A 41 44.47 4.19 20.13
N LYS A 42 44.54 3.94 21.45
CA LYS A 42 43.46 3.27 22.20
C LYS A 42 42.19 4.10 22.26
N ALA A 43 42.30 5.42 22.44
CA ALA A 43 41.17 6.33 22.45
C ALA A 43 40.49 6.43 21.07
N ALA A 44 41.27 6.49 19.97
CA ALA A 44 40.75 6.50 18.61
C ALA A 44 40.04 5.19 18.23
N ALA A 45 40.59 4.03 18.61
CA ALA A 45 39.97 2.72 18.41
C ALA A 45 38.67 2.56 19.22
N LYS A 46 38.66 3.00 20.49
CA LYS A 46 37.45 3.01 21.34
C LYS A 46 36.38 3.97 20.81
N ARG A 47 36.77 5.14 20.29
CA ARG A 47 35.86 6.09 19.61
C ARG A 47 35.27 5.50 18.33
N ARG A 48 36.04 4.76 17.54
CA ARG A 48 35.57 4.09 16.31
C ARG A 48 34.62 2.93 16.63
N SER A 49 34.95 2.10 17.62
CA SER A 49 34.11 1.03 18.15
C SER A 49 32.77 1.57 18.70
N ASN A 50 32.79 2.65 19.49
CA ASN A 50 31.57 3.26 19.99
C ASN A 50 30.73 3.91 18.89
N ARG A 51 31.35 4.53 17.86
CA ARG A 51 30.61 5.08 16.71
C ARG A 51 30.00 3.98 15.84
N GLN A 52 30.70 2.85 15.66
CA GLN A 52 30.17 1.68 14.96
C GLN A 52 29.05 1.01 15.76
N PHE A 53 29.19 0.89 17.08
CA PHE A 53 28.14 0.37 17.95
C PHE A 53 26.89 1.27 17.94
N ILE A 54 27.06 2.59 18.03
CA ILE A 54 25.96 3.55 17.93
C ILE A 54 25.33 3.49 16.52
N ALA A 55 26.12 3.39 15.46
CA ALA A 55 25.59 3.28 14.10
C ALA A 55 24.79 1.98 13.90
N ILE A 56 25.24 0.85 14.45
CA ILE A 56 24.50 -0.42 14.43
C ILE A 56 23.21 -0.30 15.24
N LEU A 57 23.26 0.32 16.43
CA LEU A 57 22.08 0.53 17.27
C LEU A 57 21.04 1.44 16.59
N VAL A 58 21.50 2.50 15.91
CA VAL A 58 20.65 3.38 15.09
C VAL A 58 20.07 2.62 13.91
N ALA A 59 20.88 1.83 13.19
CA ALA A 59 20.41 1.03 12.06
C ALA A 59 19.35 -0.01 12.48
N MET A 60 19.57 -0.70 13.61
CA MET A 60 18.58 -1.61 14.19
C MET A 60 17.31 -0.89 14.61
N SER A 61 17.43 0.30 15.22
CA SER A 61 16.27 1.11 15.61
C SER A 61 15.47 1.57 14.39
N VAL A 62 16.14 1.99 13.30
CA VAL A 62 15.50 2.36 12.03
C VAL A 62 14.79 1.14 11.42
N MET A 63 15.43 -0.03 11.38
CA MET A 63 14.82 -1.25 10.87
C MET A 63 13.59 -1.67 11.68
N LEU A 64 13.64 -1.53 13.01
CA LEU A 64 12.50 -1.77 13.89
C LEU A 64 11.34 -0.80 13.56
N VAL A 65 11.62 0.50 13.44
CA VAL A 65 10.61 1.51 13.10
C VAL A 65 10.00 1.26 11.73
N VAL A 66 10.80 0.87 10.74
CA VAL A 66 10.31 0.49 9.41
C VAL A 66 9.41 -0.75 9.50
N GLY A 67 9.82 -1.79 10.24
CA GLY A 67 9.01 -3.00 10.44
C GLY A 67 7.68 -2.71 11.13
N VAL A 68 7.70 -1.91 12.20
CA VAL A 68 6.49 -1.44 12.90
C VAL A 68 5.62 -0.61 11.96
N GLY A 69 6.22 0.30 11.18
CA GLY A 69 5.52 1.11 10.18
C GLY A 69 4.80 0.27 9.12
N LEU A 70 5.43 -0.79 8.61
CA LEU A 70 4.81 -1.71 7.66
C LEU A 70 3.65 -2.50 8.27
N ILE A 71 3.76 -2.91 9.55
CA ILE A 71 2.67 -3.61 10.25
C ILE A 71 1.49 -2.67 10.53
N LEU A 72 1.76 -1.41 10.88
CA LEU A 72 0.73 -0.42 11.17
C LEU A 72 0.12 0.23 9.92
N TYR A 73 0.81 0.18 8.77
CA TYR A 73 0.37 0.81 7.52
C TYR A 73 -1.05 0.42 7.12
N PRO A 74 -1.45 -0.87 7.08
CA PRO A 74 -2.82 -1.26 6.75
C PRO A 74 -3.84 -0.60 7.66
N THR A 75 -3.62 -0.62 8.98
CA THR A 75 -4.57 -0.05 9.95
C THR A 75 -4.77 1.46 9.77
N VAL A 76 -3.67 2.20 9.53
CA VAL A 76 -3.73 3.65 9.32
C VAL A 76 -4.33 3.98 7.96
N ALA A 77 -3.96 3.25 6.91
CA ALA A 77 -4.50 3.41 5.56
C ALA A 77 -6.01 3.15 5.54
N ASP A 78 -6.47 2.11 6.21
CA ASP A 78 -7.90 1.78 6.33
C ASP A 78 -8.66 2.90 7.07
N ALA A 79 -8.11 3.40 8.19
CA ALA A 79 -8.72 4.49 8.94
C ALA A 79 -8.81 5.78 8.12
N TRP A 80 -7.75 6.13 7.40
CA TRP A 80 -7.72 7.28 6.50
C TRP A 80 -8.74 7.13 5.37
N ASN A 81 -8.82 5.95 4.75
CA ASN A 81 -9.75 5.70 3.66
C ASN A 81 -11.22 5.78 4.11
N ARG A 82 -11.55 5.28 5.32
CA ARG A 82 -12.88 5.48 5.92
C ARG A 82 -13.20 6.96 6.12
N HIS A 83 -12.22 7.77 6.53
CA HIS A 83 -12.40 9.20 6.73
C HIS A 83 -12.61 9.96 5.40
N VAL A 84 -11.89 9.61 4.34
CA VAL A 84 -12.05 10.23 3.01
C VAL A 84 -13.40 9.87 2.38
N ALA A 85 -13.80 8.59 2.42
CA ALA A 85 -15.12 8.17 1.94
C ALA A 85 -16.26 8.89 2.69
N SER A 86 -16.08 9.15 3.98
CA SER A 86 -17.02 9.93 4.78
C SER A 86 -17.18 11.37 4.29
N ARG A 87 -16.20 11.99 3.62
CA ARG A 87 -16.32 13.37 3.11
C ARG A 87 -17.23 13.46 1.89
N ALA A 88 -17.10 12.54 0.94
CA ALA A 88 -17.98 12.48 -0.22
C ALA A 88 -19.45 12.25 0.22
N VAL A 89 -19.64 11.36 1.21
CA VAL A 89 -20.97 11.14 1.80
C VAL A 89 -21.46 12.34 2.60
N ALA A 90 -20.58 13.04 3.34
CA ALA A 90 -20.96 14.23 4.11
C ALA A 90 -21.43 15.37 3.19
N GLY A 91 -20.68 15.67 2.11
CA GLY A 91 -21.07 16.68 1.14
C GLY A 91 -22.38 16.35 0.43
N TYR A 92 -22.61 15.06 0.13
CA TYR A 92 -23.89 14.60 -0.40
C TYR A 92 -25.04 14.81 0.60
N VAL A 93 -24.86 14.43 1.87
CA VAL A 93 -25.88 14.59 2.92
C VAL A 93 -26.21 16.06 3.14
N GLU A 94 -25.22 16.94 3.12
CA GLU A 94 -25.40 18.39 3.24
C GLU A 94 -26.21 18.97 2.08
N GLN A 95 -25.83 18.69 0.83
CA GLN A 95 -26.56 19.19 -0.35
C GLN A 95 -27.99 18.63 -0.44
N VAL A 96 -28.18 17.37 -0.06
CA VAL A 96 -29.52 16.76 0.00
C VAL A 96 -30.37 17.37 1.11
N ALA A 97 -29.78 17.77 2.23
CA ALA A 97 -30.49 18.45 3.31
C ALA A 97 -31.02 19.83 2.88
N ASP A 98 -30.30 20.50 1.98
CA ASP A 98 -30.69 21.78 1.40
C ASP A 98 -31.68 21.65 0.22
N THR A 99 -31.93 20.43 -0.27
CA THR A 99 -32.88 20.17 -1.35
C THR A 99 -34.32 20.16 -0.84
N SER A 100 -35.25 20.73 -1.61
CA SER A 100 -36.66 20.75 -1.22
C SER A 100 -37.23 19.33 -1.13
N LYS A 101 -38.20 19.12 -0.23
CA LYS A 101 -38.90 17.82 -0.12
C LYS A 101 -39.60 17.44 -1.42
N GLU A 102 -40.11 18.43 -2.14
CA GLU A 102 -40.86 18.27 -3.38
C GLU A 102 -39.96 17.78 -4.52
N ASP A 103 -38.77 18.38 -4.69
CA ASP A 103 -37.78 17.92 -5.67
C ASP A 103 -37.32 16.49 -5.38
N ARG A 104 -37.14 16.18 -4.10
CA ARG A 104 -36.76 14.84 -3.65
C ARG A 104 -37.83 13.80 -3.94
N GLU A 105 -39.09 14.13 -3.68
CA GLU A 105 -40.22 13.25 -4.00
C GLU A 105 -40.38 13.07 -5.51
N ALA A 106 -40.16 14.12 -6.30
CA ALA A 106 -40.15 14.04 -7.75
C ALA A 106 -39.06 13.10 -8.27
N GLN A 107 -37.83 13.19 -7.74
CA GLN A 107 -36.74 12.28 -8.09
C GLN A 107 -37.05 10.82 -7.72
N LEU A 108 -37.64 10.60 -6.53
CA LEU A 108 -38.09 9.27 -6.12
C LEU A 108 -39.23 8.73 -6.98
N ALA A 109 -40.13 9.60 -7.47
CA ALA A 109 -41.19 9.20 -8.38
C ALA A 109 -40.63 8.78 -9.74
N ARG A 110 -39.69 9.55 -10.31
CA ARG A 110 -38.98 9.19 -11.55
C ARG A 110 -38.21 7.88 -11.42
N ALA A 111 -37.55 7.65 -10.28
CA ALA A 111 -36.87 6.39 -10.02
C ALA A 111 -37.83 5.19 -9.91
N ARG A 112 -39.06 5.39 -9.39
CA ARG A 112 -40.10 4.35 -9.39
C ARG A 112 -40.59 4.03 -10.79
N GLU A 113 -40.89 5.05 -11.58
CA GLU A 113 -41.32 4.92 -12.98
C GLU A 113 -40.26 4.19 -13.82
N TYR A 114 -38.98 4.56 -13.64
CA TYR A 114 -37.88 3.84 -14.28
C TYR A 114 -37.86 2.36 -13.87
N ASN A 115 -37.95 2.06 -12.57
CA ASN A 115 -37.96 0.68 -12.08
C ASN A 115 -39.12 -0.14 -12.65
N GLU A 116 -40.31 0.45 -12.80
CA GLU A 116 -41.47 -0.19 -13.41
C GLU A 116 -41.24 -0.43 -14.91
N SER A 117 -40.61 0.50 -15.63
CA SER A 117 -40.28 0.35 -17.05
C SER A 117 -39.30 -0.80 -17.35
N LEU A 118 -38.50 -1.21 -16.37
CA LEU A 118 -37.58 -2.36 -16.51
C LEU A 118 -38.30 -3.70 -16.51
N VAL A 119 -39.52 -3.77 -15.96
CA VAL A 119 -40.27 -5.03 -15.82
C VAL A 119 -40.64 -5.55 -17.21
N GLY A 120 -40.29 -6.81 -17.48
CA GLY A 120 -40.58 -7.46 -18.76
C GLY A 120 -39.60 -7.15 -19.90
N ARG A 121 -38.62 -6.26 -19.72
CA ARG A 121 -37.60 -5.97 -20.76
C ARG A 121 -36.56 -7.08 -20.96
N GLY A 122 -36.45 -8.01 -20.02
CA GLY A 122 -35.51 -9.14 -20.11
C GLY A 122 -34.06 -8.66 -20.16
N VAL A 123 -33.30 -9.10 -21.16
CA VAL A 123 -31.87 -8.76 -21.33
C VAL A 123 -31.68 -7.35 -21.91
N THR A 124 -32.66 -6.82 -22.65
CA THR A 124 -32.53 -5.52 -23.34
C THR A 124 -32.33 -4.34 -22.38
N ARG A 125 -32.73 -4.49 -21.11
CA ARG A 125 -32.49 -3.48 -20.06
C ARG A 125 -31.01 -3.19 -19.81
N PHE A 126 -30.12 -4.12 -20.13
CA PHE A 126 -28.66 -3.95 -19.99
C PHE A 126 -27.99 -3.42 -21.26
N LEU A 127 -28.77 -3.11 -22.29
CA LEU A 127 -28.32 -2.53 -23.55
C LEU A 127 -29.11 -1.24 -23.83
N PRO A 128 -29.02 -0.23 -22.96
CA PRO A 128 -29.76 1.01 -23.12
C PRO A 128 -29.26 1.80 -24.32
N THR A 129 -30.16 2.57 -24.95
CA THR A 129 -29.75 3.58 -25.93
C THR A 129 -29.06 4.76 -25.25
N GLU A 130 -28.42 5.62 -26.03
CA GLU A 130 -27.77 6.83 -25.49
C GLU A 130 -28.79 7.77 -24.80
N GLU A 131 -30.04 7.79 -25.27
CA GLU A 131 -31.14 8.54 -24.66
C GLU A 131 -31.55 7.93 -23.31
N GLU A 132 -31.71 6.61 -23.26
CA GLU A 132 -32.05 5.89 -22.02
C GLU A 132 -30.94 6.02 -20.97
N LYS A 133 -29.68 6.02 -21.41
CA LYS A 133 -28.51 6.24 -20.54
C LYS A 133 -28.47 7.66 -19.99
N LYS A 134 -28.80 8.67 -20.80
CA LYS A 134 -28.93 10.06 -20.33
C LYS A 134 -30.05 10.21 -19.31
N GLU A 135 -31.19 9.56 -19.55
CA GLU A 135 -32.29 9.55 -18.60
C GLU A 135 -31.89 8.88 -17.29
N TYR A 136 -31.26 7.71 -17.35
CA TYR A 136 -30.72 7.00 -16.20
C TYR A 136 -29.78 7.89 -15.36
N ASN A 137 -28.83 8.58 -16.00
CA ASN A 137 -27.87 9.45 -15.31
C ASN A 137 -28.49 10.71 -14.69
N ALA A 138 -29.70 11.10 -15.11
CA ALA A 138 -30.40 12.27 -14.59
C ALA A 138 -31.32 11.96 -13.40
N ILE A 139 -31.60 10.69 -13.14
CA ILE A 139 -32.49 10.24 -12.06
C ILE A 139 -31.68 10.05 -10.79
N LEU A 140 -32.12 10.63 -9.67
CA LEU A 140 -31.43 10.61 -8.37
C LEU A 140 -30.05 11.30 -8.36
N ASP A 141 -29.70 12.11 -9.37
CA ASP A 141 -28.52 12.97 -9.34
C ASP A 141 -28.87 14.39 -8.85
N ILE A 142 -29.12 14.51 -7.55
CA ILE A 142 -29.58 15.78 -6.93
C ILE A 142 -28.46 16.81 -6.86
N THR A 143 -27.24 16.34 -6.69
CA THR A 143 -26.04 17.15 -6.48
C THR A 143 -25.31 17.48 -7.79
N GLY A 144 -25.69 16.84 -8.90
CA GLY A 144 -24.96 16.94 -10.17
C GLY A 144 -23.58 16.28 -10.12
N THR A 145 -23.30 15.49 -9.09
CA THR A 145 -22.01 14.81 -8.86
C THR A 145 -22.05 13.34 -9.27
N GLY A 146 -23.21 12.83 -9.69
CA GLY A 146 -23.44 11.44 -10.06
C GLY A 146 -23.67 10.52 -8.86
N ILE A 147 -23.74 11.04 -7.63
CA ILE A 147 -24.01 10.26 -6.41
C ILE A 147 -25.53 10.13 -6.22
N MET A 148 -26.03 8.89 -6.18
CA MET A 148 -27.44 8.57 -5.91
C MET A 148 -27.77 8.49 -4.42
N GLY A 149 -26.76 8.26 -3.59
CA GLY A 149 -26.92 7.91 -2.18
C GLY A 149 -25.70 7.21 -1.63
N TYR A 150 -25.87 6.51 -0.51
CA TYR A 150 -24.79 5.73 0.09
C TYR A 150 -25.29 4.45 0.75
N VAL A 151 -24.42 3.44 0.75
CA VAL A 151 -24.63 2.17 1.42
C VAL A 151 -23.79 2.09 2.68
N THR A 152 -24.40 1.63 3.77
CA THR A 152 -23.71 1.33 5.02
C THR A 152 -23.75 -0.17 5.27
N ILE A 153 -22.57 -0.75 5.48
CA ILE A 153 -22.36 -2.15 5.82
C ILE A 153 -21.69 -2.21 7.19
N PRO A 154 -22.47 -2.37 8.28
CA PRO A 154 -21.93 -2.35 9.64
C PRO A 154 -20.88 -3.44 9.90
N LYS A 155 -21.06 -4.64 9.32
CA LYS A 155 -20.17 -5.78 9.56
C LYS A 155 -18.74 -5.59 9.05
N ILE A 156 -18.53 -4.72 8.07
CA ILE A 156 -17.20 -4.41 7.53
C ILE A 156 -16.81 -2.94 7.78
N ASP A 157 -17.58 -2.25 8.63
CA ASP A 157 -17.44 -0.81 8.92
C ASP A 157 -17.31 0.07 7.65
N ALA A 158 -18.05 -0.29 6.60
CA ALA A 158 -18.00 0.43 5.33
C ALA A 158 -19.20 1.36 5.17
N ARG A 159 -18.91 2.60 4.75
CA ARG A 159 -19.88 3.59 4.33
C ARG A 159 -19.43 4.13 2.98
N LEU A 160 -20.11 3.71 1.91
CA LEU A 160 -19.67 3.96 0.54
C LEU A 160 -20.72 4.76 -0.23
N PRO A 161 -20.32 5.81 -0.97
CA PRO A 161 -21.21 6.45 -1.91
C PRO A 161 -21.57 5.51 -3.06
N ILE A 162 -22.80 5.62 -3.55
CA ILE A 162 -23.33 4.90 -4.71
C ILE A 162 -23.37 5.88 -5.88
N TYR A 163 -22.58 5.61 -6.91
CA TYR A 163 -22.54 6.38 -8.15
C TYR A 163 -23.34 5.71 -9.27
N HIS A 164 -23.67 6.50 -10.29
CA HIS A 164 -24.18 5.98 -11.56
C HIS A 164 -23.12 5.17 -12.31
N GLY A 165 -23.59 4.11 -12.95
CA GLY A 165 -22.78 3.26 -13.80
C GLY A 165 -21.77 2.42 -13.05
N THR A 166 -20.92 1.75 -13.83
CA THR A 166 -19.89 0.82 -13.35
C THR A 166 -18.56 1.10 -14.05
N ASP A 167 -18.30 2.36 -14.37
CA ASP A 167 -17.06 2.77 -15.01
C ASP A 167 -15.87 2.57 -14.07
N GLU A 168 -14.70 2.23 -14.63
CA GLU A 168 -13.51 1.92 -13.85
C GLU A 168 -13.11 3.07 -12.91
N THR A 169 -13.26 4.32 -13.36
CA THR A 169 -12.98 5.52 -12.55
C THR A 169 -13.86 5.61 -11.31
N VAL A 170 -15.11 5.14 -11.39
CA VAL A 170 -16.04 5.07 -10.26
C VAL A 170 -15.66 3.91 -9.33
N LEU A 171 -15.43 2.72 -9.89
CA LEU A 171 -15.18 1.51 -9.11
C LEU A 171 -13.87 1.56 -8.31
N GLN A 172 -12.89 2.36 -8.75
CA GLN A 172 -11.64 2.59 -8.03
C GLN A 172 -11.82 3.34 -6.70
N ILE A 173 -12.88 4.15 -6.57
CA ILE A 173 -13.08 5.05 -5.42
C ILE A 173 -14.40 4.85 -4.68
N ALA A 174 -15.37 4.15 -5.28
CA ALA A 174 -16.72 4.05 -4.78
C ALA A 174 -17.47 2.80 -5.28
N SER A 175 -18.72 2.65 -4.83
CA SER A 175 -19.64 1.66 -5.39
C SER A 175 -20.38 2.24 -6.59
N GLY A 176 -20.45 1.46 -7.67
CA GLY A 176 -21.25 1.77 -8.85
C GLY A 176 -22.60 1.07 -8.81
N HIS A 177 -23.64 1.69 -9.35
CA HIS A 177 -24.93 1.07 -9.60
C HIS A 177 -24.98 0.52 -11.02
N MET A 178 -25.33 -0.75 -11.16
CA MET A 178 -25.43 -1.38 -12.47
C MET A 178 -26.62 -0.83 -13.26
N GLU A 179 -26.32 -0.17 -14.38
CA GLU A 179 -27.32 0.28 -15.34
C GLU A 179 -28.18 -0.90 -15.83
N GLY A 180 -29.49 -0.66 -15.99
CA GLY A 180 -30.46 -1.72 -16.30
C GLY A 180 -30.92 -2.55 -15.10
N SER A 181 -30.32 -2.37 -13.92
CA SER A 181 -30.88 -2.85 -12.64
C SER A 181 -31.78 -1.80 -12.01
N SER A 182 -32.64 -2.21 -11.07
CA SER A 182 -33.56 -1.27 -10.41
C SER A 182 -32.78 -0.28 -9.54
N PHE A 183 -33.14 1.00 -9.54
CA PHE A 183 -32.58 1.95 -8.59
C PHE A 183 -32.76 1.48 -7.14
N PRO A 184 -31.80 1.79 -6.23
CA PRO A 184 -31.76 1.31 -4.85
C PRO A 184 -32.77 2.00 -3.91
N ILE A 185 -33.97 2.34 -4.42
CA ILE A 185 -35.09 2.90 -3.67
C ILE A 185 -35.98 1.81 -3.05
N GLY A 186 -35.90 0.58 -3.57
CA GLY A 186 -36.77 -0.55 -3.22
C GLY A 186 -38.13 -0.49 -3.87
N GLY A 187 -39.08 -1.21 -3.28
CA GLY A 187 -40.39 -1.47 -3.87
C GLY A 187 -40.55 -2.96 -4.18
N GLU A 188 -41.79 -3.39 -4.34
CA GLU A 188 -42.07 -4.76 -4.76
C GLU A 188 -41.53 -5.00 -6.17
N SER A 189 -41.07 -6.23 -6.44
CA SER A 189 -40.52 -6.61 -7.74
C SER A 189 -39.32 -5.79 -8.23
N THR A 190 -38.55 -5.19 -7.31
CA THR A 190 -37.32 -4.46 -7.62
C THR A 190 -36.07 -5.26 -7.25
N HIS A 191 -35.01 -5.13 -8.04
CA HIS A 191 -33.71 -5.71 -7.72
C HIS A 191 -32.58 -4.78 -8.17
N ALA A 192 -32.00 -4.08 -7.19
CA ALA A 192 -30.86 -3.20 -7.38
C ALA A 192 -29.54 -3.97 -7.29
N VAL A 193 -28.63 -3.72 -8.21
CA VAL A 193 -27.29 -4.34 -8.23
C VAL A 193 -26.25 -3.24 -8.04
N LEU A 194 -25.44 -3.40 -6.99
CA LEU A 194 -24.30 -2.54 -6.69
C LEU A 194 -23.01 -3.31 -6.95
N THR A 195 -22.07 -2.67 -7.64
CA THR A 195 -20.75 -3.21 -7.98
C THR A 195 -19.66 -2.41 -7.29
N GLY A 196 -18.54 -3.05 -6.97
CA GLY A 196 -17.39 -2.40 -6.38
C GLY A 196 -16.21 -3.35 -6.33
N HIS A 197 -14.99 -2.81 -6.36
CA HIS A 197 -13.77 -3.62 -6.24
C HIS A 197 -13.63 -4.24 -4.84
N THR A 198 -12.84 -5.31 -4.78
CA THR A 198 -12.40 -5.97 -3.55
C THR A 198 -10.88 -6.03 -3.54
N GLY A 199 -10.27 -5.71 -2.40
CA GLY A 199 -8.83 -5.85 -2.19
C GLY A 199 -7.97 -4.74 -2.80
N LEU A 200 -8.50 -3.53 -3.02
CA LEU A 200 -7.66 -2.41 -3.46
C LEU A 200 -6.74 -1.96 -2.31
N PRO A 201 -5.43 -1.78 -2.54
CA PRO A 201 -4.51 -1.26 -1.53
C PRO A 201 -4.88 0.13 -1.01
N SER A 202 -5.56 0.91 -1.86
CA SER A 202 -5.99 2.28 -1.58
C SER A 202 -7.36 2.37 -0.90
N ALA A 203 -8.22 1.36 -1.05
CA ALA A 203 -9.58 1.40 -0.52
C ALA A 203 -10.19 0.03 -0.21
N MET A 204 -10.72 -0.14 1.01
CA MET A 204 -11.39 -1.39 1.40
C MET A 204 -12.67 -1.67 0.58
N LEU A 205 -13.46 -0.68 0.14
CA LEU A 205 -14.68 -0.88 -0.66
C LEU A 205 -15.53 -2.09 -0.18
N PHE A 206 -15.75 -3.12 -1.00
CA PHE A 206 -16.48 -4.33 -0.64
C PHE A 206 -15.58 -5.50 -0.16
N THR A 207 -14.32 -5.22 0.19
CA THR A 207 -13.42 -6.22 0.80
C THR A 207 -14.04 -6.79 2.07
N GLY A 208 -14.04 -8.12 2.19
CA GLY A 208 -14.64 -8.84 3.32
C GLY A 208 -16.15 -9.08 3.19
N ILE A 209 -16.78 -8.76 2.05
CA ILE A 209 -18.21 -9.05 1.82
C ILE A 209 -18.51 -10.55 1.77
N ASP A 210 -17.50 -11.37 1.44
CA ASP A 210 -17.51 -12.83 1.38
C ASP A 210 -17.59 -13.49 2.76
N THR A 211 -17.10 -12.83 3.81
CA THR A 211 -17.15 -13.31 5.20
C THR A 211 -18.56 -13.29 5.82
N ARG A 212 -19.58 -13.02 5.01
CA ARG A 212 -20.97 -12.92 5.47
C ARG A 212 -21.64 -14.29 5.58
N GLU A 213 -22.05 -14.61 6.80
CA GLU A 213 -23.10 -15.60 7.04
C GLU A 213 -24.47 -15.07 6.53
N LYS A 214 -25.32 -15.97 6.04
CA LYS A 214 -26.69 -15.66 5.61
C LYS A 214 -27.42 -14.89 6.73
N GLY A 215 -27.95 -13.70 6.43
CA GLY A 215 -28.74 -12.88 7.37
C GLY A 215 -28.14 -11.52 7.76
N GLY A 216 -27.02 -11.09 7.18
CA GLY A 216 -26.46 -9.74 7.44
C GLY A 216 -27.28 -8.61 6.82
N HIS A 217 -27.71 -7.63 7.64
CA HIS A 217 -28.43 -6.44 7.18
C HIS A 217 -27.51 -5.43 6.45
N ILE A 218 -27.98 -4.91 5.32
CA ILE A 218 -27.36 -3.80 4.59
C ILE A 218 -28.29 -2.59 4.73
N HIS A 219 -27.79 -1.49 5.28
CA HIS A 219 -28.56 -0.27 5.41
C HIS A 219 -28.28 0.62 4.20
N ARG A 220 -29.27 0.74 3.31
CA ARG A 220 -29.23 1.71 2.22
C ARG A 220 -29.85 3.02 2.69
N HIS A 221 -29.13 4.12 2.53
CA HIS A 221 -29.66 5.43 2.83
C HIS A 221 -30.05 6.08 1.51
N ARG A 222 -31.36 6.25 1.35
CA ARG A 222 -31.97 6.95 0.22
C ARG A 222 -32.04 8.45 0.52
N VAL A 223 -32.18 9.21 -0.55
CA VAL A 223 -32.54 10.62 -0.47
C VAL A 223 -33.83 10.79 0.34
#